data_AF-A0A924TQK3-F1
#
_entry.id   AF-A0A924TQK3-F1
#
_cell.length_a   1.000
_cell.length_b   1.000
_cell.length_c   1.000
_cell.angle_alpha   90.00
_cell.angle_beta   90.00
_cell.angle_gamma   90.00
#
_symmetry.space_group_name_H-M   'P 1'
#
loop_
_entity.id
_entity.type
_entity.pdbx_description
1 polymer ?
#
loop_
_entity_poly.entity_id
_entity_poly.type
_entity_poly.pdbx_seq_one_letter_code
_entity_poly.pdbx_strand_id
1 'polypeptide(L)'
;MRKPKLGFTMIELIVVIVILGILAATALPKFIDMNSDAKSAALKGVAGASASAMTINYSGCAVTQHTVTAGKCVKVANCSTLGSILQGGIPAGYTVAAAALGTGAGGSNAVEATCTLTQTDGSATATFTGISAGNGL
;
A
#
# COMPACT_ATOMS: atom_id res chain seq x y z
N MET A 1 57.28 -2.68 33.90
CA MET A 1 56.57 -1.39 34.04
C MET A 1 55.09 -1.58 33.71
N ARG A 2 54.19 -1.41 34.69
CA ARG A 2 52.73 -1.42 34.45
C ARG A 2 52.34 -0.07 33.87
N LYS A 3 51.85 -0.04 32.63
CA LYS A 3 51.29 1.17 32.02
C LYS A 3 50.04 1.57 32.83
N PRO A 4 49.92 2.80 33.33
CA PRO A 4 48.68 3.25 33.95
C PRO A 4 47.57 3.19 32.89
N LYS A 5 46.43 2.57 33.24
CA LYS A 5 45.21 2.67 32.43
C LYS A 5 44.71 4.10 32.60
N LEU A 6 44.73 4.91 31.54
CA LEU A 6 44.00 6.17 31.54
C LEU A 6 42.51 5.83 31.64
N GLY A 7 41.91 6.13 32.80
CA GLY A 7 40.46 6.05 32.98
C GLY A 7 39.78 7.17 32.20
N PHE A 8 38.59 6.88 31.67
CA PHE A 8 37.74 7.86 30.99
C PHE A 8 37.30 8.95 31.99
N THR A 9 37.38 10.22 31.60
CA THR A 9 36.99 11.32 32.50
C THR A 9 35.48 11.48 32.56
N MET A 10 34.95 11.93 33.71
CA MET A 10 33.53 12.27 33.85
C MET A 10 33.11 13.33 32.81
N ILE A 11 33.98 14.28 32.48
CA ILE A 11 33.70 15.35 31.53
C ILE A 11 33.61 14.85 30.10
N GLU A 12 34.45 13.89 29.69
CA GLU A 12 34.33 13.26 28.37
C GLU A 12 32.97 12.56 28.22
N LEU A 13 32.48 11.91 29.26
CA LEU A 13 31.20 11.21 29.23
C LEU A 13 30.03 12.20 29.12
N ILE A 14 30.10 13.30 29.86
CA ILE A 14 29.10 14.39 29.80
C ILE A 14 29.08 15.03 28.42
N VAL A 15 30.24 15.35 27.84
CA VAL A 15 30.32 15.93 26.48
C VAL A 15 29.70 15.01 25.45
N VAL A 16 29.97 13.70 25.53
CA VAL A 16 29.40 12.72 24.58
C VAL A 16 27.87 12.68 24.64
N ILE A 17 27.28 12.62 25.83
CA ILE A 17 25.81 12.60 25.95
C ILE A 17 25.17 13.92 25.52
N VAL A 18 25.85 15.06 25.72
CA VAL A 18 25.38 16.36 25.24
C VAL A 18 25.38 16.41 23.71
N ILE A 19 26.45 15.95 23.07
CA ILE A 19 26.54 15.88 21.61
C ILE A 19 25.48 14.95 21.04
N LEU A 20 25.33 13.74 21.62
CA LEU A 20 24.29 12.79 21.21
C LEU A 20 22.88 13.37 21.42
N GLY A 21 22.66 14.15 22.48
CA GLY A 21 21.41 14.86 22.73
C GLY A 21 21.05 15.86 21.63
N ILE A 22 22.02 16.67 21.19
CA ILE A 22 21.82 17.65 20.11
C ILE A 22 21.57 16.95 18.76
N LEU A 23 22.34 15.91 18.46
CA LEU A 23 22.16 15.12 17.24
C LEU A 23 20.79 14.42 17.22
N ALA A 24 20.37 13.85 18.35
CA ALA A 24 19.06 13.23 18.47
C ALA A 24 17.93 14.24 18.28
N ALA A 25 18.02 15.41 18.93
CA ALA A 25 17.01 16.46 18.85
C ALA A 25 16.78 16.98 17.41
N THR A 26 17.83 16.98 16.58
CA THR A 26 17.76 17.44 15.18
C THR A 26 17.43 16.32 14.20
N ALA A 27 17.86 15.09 14.44
CA ALA A 27 17.63 13.95 13.54
C ALA A 27 16.26 13.28 13.70
N LEU A 28 15.72 13.22 14.92
CA LEU A 28 14.44 12.55 15.22
C LEU A 28 13.25 13.12 14.42
N PRO A 29 13.01 14.45 14.38
CA PRO A 29 11.87 14.99 13.64
C PRO A 29 11.93 14.60 12.15
N LYS A 30 13.10 14.77 11.53
CA LYS A 30 13.32 14.42 10.12
C LYS A 30 13.12 12.92 9.84
N PHE A 31 13.54 12.06 10.76
CA PHE A 31 13.35 10.61 10.62
C PHE A 31 11.86 10.23 10.62
N ILE A 32 11.06 10.87 11.47
CA ILE A 32 9.60 10.65 11.52
C ILE A 32 8.94 11.08 10.21
N ASP A 33 9.30 12.25 9.70
CA ASP A 33 8.78 12.77 8.42
C ASP A 33 9.13 11.83 7.25
N MET A 34 10.39 11.42 7.15
CA MET A 34 10.84 10.48 6.10
C MET A 34 10.11 9.13 6.16
N ASN A 35 9.81 8.64 7.36
CA ASN A 35 9.06 7.40 7.53
C ASN A 35 7.60 7.55 7.08
N SER A 36 6.97 8.70 7.36
CA SER A 36 5.63 9.03 6.88
C SER A 36 5.58 9.12 5.35
N ASP A 37 6.55 9.80 4.75
CA ASP A 37 6.68 9.95 3.30
C ASP A 37 6.91 8.60 2.61
N ALA A 38 7.77 7.75 3.18
CA ALA A 38 8.02 6.41 2.67
C ALA A 38 6.74 5.55 2.68
N LYS A 39 5.97 5.59 3.78
CA LYS A 39 4.67 4.91 3.88
C LYS A 39 3.67 5.42 2.83
N SER A 40 3.60 6.74 2.64
CA SER A 40 2.73 7.38 1.64
C SER A 40 3.12 6.99 0.21
N ALA A 41 4.41 6.98 -0.11
CA ALA A 41 4.92 6.55 -1.41
C ALA A 41 4.62 5.07 -1.69
N ALA A 42 4.84 4.19 -0.71
CA ALA A 42 4.52 2.76 -0.82
C ALA A 42 3.01 2.55 -1.06
N LEU A 43 2.16 3.25 -0.30
CA LEU A 43 0.71 3.19 -0.44
C LEU A 43 0.25 3.64 -1.85
N LYS A 44 0.82 4.72 -2.39
CA LYS A 44 0.57 5.16 -3.77
C LYS A 44 1.02 4.11 -4.80
N GLY A 45 2.15 3.45 -4.55
CA GLY A 45 2.63 2.34 -5.37
C GLY A 45 1.64 1.18 -5.43
N VAL A 46 1.10 0.77 -4.28
CA VAL A 46 0.07 -0.28 -4.20
C VAL A 46 -1.22 0.15 -4.92
N ALA A 47 -1.64 1.41 -4.76
CA ALA A 47 -2.82 1.95 -5.44
C ALA A 47 -2.64 2.02 -6.98
N GLY A 48 -1.45 2.33 -7.47
CA GLY A 48 -1.14 2.29 -8.90
C GLY A 48 -1.13 0.86 -9.44
N ALA A 49 -0.58 -0.09 -8.69
CA ALA A 49 -0.61 -1.51 -9.04
C ALA A 49 -2.03 -2.07 -9.04
N SER A 50 -2.88 -1.64 -8.10
CA SER A 50 -4.27 -2.08 -8.01
C SER A 50 -5.13 -1.57 -9.16
N ALA A 51 -5.00 -0.28 -9.53
CA ALA A 51 -5.63 0.27 -10.73
C ALA A 51 -5.21 -0.52 -11.98
N SER A 52 -3.91 -0.78 -12.12
CA SER A 52 -3.37 -1.53 -13.26
C SER A 52 -3.93 -2.96 -13.32
N ALA A 53 -4.01 -3.65 -12.19
CA ALA A 53 -4.59 -5.00 -12.11
C ALA A 53 -6.07 -5.02 -12.52
N MET A 54 -6.85 -4.01 -12.10
CA MET A 54 -8.25 -3.85 -12.50
C MET A 54 -8.39 -3.66 -14.01
N THR A 55 -7.59 -2.79 -14.62
CA THR A 55 -7.61 -2.55 -16.08
C THR A 55 -7.15 -3.77 -16.88
N ILE A 56 -6.13 -4.50 -16.42
CA ILE A 56 -5.66 -5.74 -17.06
C ILE A 56 -6.74 -6.81 -16.98
N ASN A 57 -7.40 -6.97 -15.83
CA ASN A 57 -8.51 -7.90 -15.68
C ASN A 57 -9.69 -7.55 -16.59
N TYR A 58 -10.07 -6.26 -16.64
CA TYR A 58 -11.14 -5.78 -17.51
C TYR A 58 -10.83 -6.05 -18.99
N SER A 59 -9.61 -5.77 -19.46
CA SER A 59 -9.21 -6.05 -20.85
C SER A 59 -9.19 -7.54 -21.16
N GLY A 60 -8.74 -8.38 -20.22
CA GLY A 60 -8.85 -9.84 -20.30
C GLY A 60 -10.29 -10.35 -20.33
N CYS A 61 -11.21 -9.68 -19.63
CA CYS A 61 -12.65 -9.95 -19.73
C CYS A 61 -13.27 -9.48 -21.03
N ALA A 62 -12.85 -8.33 -21.58
CA ALA A 62 -13.38 -7.82 -22.84
C ALA A 62 -13.16 -8.80 -24.01
N VAL A 63 -12.00 -9.48 -24.04
CA VAL A 63 -11.72 -10.50 -25.07
C VAL A 63 -12.49 -11.80 -24.89
N THR A 64 -12.98 -12.09 -23.67
CA THR A 64 -13.82 -13.26 -23.38
C THR A 64 -15.31 -12.92 -23.34
N GLN A 65 -15.72 -11.80 -23.93
CA GLN A 65 -17.12 -11.33 -23.90
C GLN A 65 -17.65 -11.24 -22.46
N HIS A 66 -16.80 -10.75 -21.56
CA HIS A 66 -17.02 -10.69 -20.11
C HIS A 66 -17.38 -12.01 -19.45
N THR A 67 -17.11 -13.15 -20.09
CA THR A 67 -17.30 -14.47 -19.51
C THR A 67 -16.10 -14.82 -18.64
N VAL A 68 -16.35 -15.16 -17.37
CA VAL A 68 -15.31 -15.56 -16.41
C VAL A 68 -14.52 -16.74 -16.98
N THR A 69 -13.22 -16.56 -17.12
CA THR A 69 -12.33 -17.51 -17.79
C THR A 69 -11.02 -17.58 -17.02
N ALA A 70 -10.62 -18.78 -16.60
CA ALA A 70 -9.41 -18.98 -15.82
C ALA A 70 -8.18 -18.35 -16.51
N GLY A 71 -7.41 -17.56 -15.73
CA GLY A 71 -6.20 -16.88 -16.21
C GLY A 71 -6.43 -15.70 -17.16
N LYS A 72 -7.69 -15.35 -17.48
CA LYS A 72 -8.01 -14.24 -18.41
C LYS A 72 -9.02 -13.25 -17.83
N CYS A 73 -10.11 -13.76 -17.25
CA CYS A 73 -11.21 -12.95 -16.75
C CYS A 73 -11.66 -13.46 -15.40
N VAL A 74 -11.65 -12.56 -14.41
CA VAL A 74 -12.19 -12.81 -13.06
C VAL A 74 -13.36 -11.87 -12.88
N LYS A 75 -14.46 -12.35 -12.29
CA LYS A 75 -15.60 -11.48 -12.00
C LYS A 75 -15.20 -10.44 -10.96
N VAL A 76 -15.34 -9.17 -11.31
CA VAL A 76 -15.11 -8.02 -10.42
C VAL A 76 -16.42 -7.25 -10.31
N ALA A 77 -17.07 -7.37 -9.16
CA ALA A 77 -18.29 -6.63 -8.82
C ALA A 77 -18.10 -5.71 -7.59
N ASN A 78 -16.96 -5.83 -6.91
CA ASN A 78 -16.63 -5.04 -5.73
C ASN A 78 -15.11 -4.84 -5.64
N CYS A 79 -14.68 -3.69 -5.14
CA CYS A 79 -13.28 -3.37 -4.86
C CYS A 79 -12.56 -4.42 -3.99
N SER A 80 -13.28 -5.12 -3.09
CA SER A 80 -12.73 -6.21 -2.27
C SER A 80 -12.21 -7.39 -3.09
N THR A 81 -12.62 -7.52 -4.35
CA THR A 81 -12.16 -8.55 -5.28
C THR A 81 -10.71 -8.34 -5.73
N LEU A 82 -10.11 -7.18 -5.41
CA LEU A 82 -8.73 -6.84 -5.78
C LEU A 82 -7.73 -7.94 -5.42
N GLY A 83 -7.87 -8.56 -4.24
CA GLY A 83 -6.95 -9.60 -3.77
C GLY A 83 -6.89 -10.84 -4.67
N SER A 84 -7.89 -11.06 -5.52
CA SER A 84 -7.93 -12.16 -6.48
C SER A 84 -7.34 -11.83 -7.85
N ILE A 85 -7.20 -10.54 -8.18
CA ILE A 85 -6.70 -10.08 -9.49
C ILE A 85 -5.30 -9.48 -9.42
N LEU A 86 -4.88 -9.02 -8.24
CA LEU A 86 -3.52 -8.54 -8.03
C LEU A 86 -2.58 -9.74 -7.87
N GLN A 87 -1.58 -9.86 -8.74
CA GLN A 87 -0.62 -10.96 -8.68
C GLN A 87 0.13 -10.93 -7.34
N GLY A 88 0.09 -12.04 -6.59
CA GLY A 88 0.65 -12.12 -5.23
C GLY A 88 -0.28 -11.61 -4.13
N GLY A 89 -1.49 -11.15 -4.47
CA GLY A 89 -2.47 -10.64 -3.53
C GLY A 89 -2.18 -9.22 -3.06
N ILE A 90 -3.00 -8.72 -2.14
CA ILE A 90 -2.77 -7.43 -1.49
C ILE A 90 -1.58 -7.60 -0.52
N PRO A 91 -0.53 -6.76 -0.60
CA PRO A 91 0.61 -6.87 0.30
C PRO A 91 0.20 -6.77 1.77
N ALA A 92 0.94 -7.46 2.65
CA ALA A 92 0.74 -7.35 4.08
C ALA A 92 0.83 -5.87 4.52
N GLY A 93 -0.05 -5.45 5.43
CA GLY A 93 -0.10 -4.07 5.88
C GLY A 93 -1.09 -3.17 5.13
N TYR A 94 -1.82 -3.70 4.15
CA TYR A 94 -2.84 -2.95 3.39
C TYR A 94 -4.17 -3.71 3.34
N THR A 95 -5.27 -2.98 3.33
CA THR A 95 -6.62 -3.50 3.12
C THR A 95 -7.36 -2.66 2.10
N VAL A 96 -8.34 -3.26 1.42
CA VAL A 96 -9.23 -2.55 0.50
C VAL A 96 -10.62 -2.50 1.10
N ALA A 97 -11.19 -1.30 1.18
CA ALA A 97 -12.57 -1.14 1.58
C ALA A 97 -13.51 -1.71 0.52
N ALA A 98 -14.55 -2.42 0.97
CA ALA A 98 -15.58 -2.90 0.06
C ALA A 98 -16.34 -1.70 -0.52
N ALA A 99 -16.39 -1.60 -1.85
CA ALA A 99 -17.18 -0.64 -2.57
C ALA A 99 -17.73 -1.31 -3.83
N ALA A 100 -19.03 -1.21 -4.05
CA ALA A 100 -19.69 -1.86 -5.16
C ALA A 100 -19.26 -1.20 -6.48
N LEU A 101 -18.91 -2.04 -7.46
CA LEU A 101 -18.63 -1.64 -8.83
C LEU A 101 -19.86 -2.03 -9.65
N GLY A 102 -20.84 -1.12 -9.71
CA GLY A 102 -22.15 -1.34 -10.37
C GLY A 102 -23.29 -1.75 -9.41
N THR A 103 -24.47 -1.97 -9.99
CA THR A 103 -25.71 -2.28 -9.26
C THR A 103 -25.99 -3.79 -9.25
N GLY A 104 -25.59 -4.49 -8.19
CA GLY A 104 -26.12 -5.82 -7.84
C GLY A 104 -25.56 -7.03 -8.60
N ALA A 105 -26.01 -8.23 -8.19
CA ALA A 105 -25.41 -9.55 -8.48
C ALA A 105 -25.45 -10.02 -9.95
N GLY A 106 -26.12 -9.29 -10.85
CA GLY A 106 -26.10 -9.50 -12.31
C GLY A 106 -25.09 -8.65 -13.08
N GLY A 107 -24.54 -7.61 -12.44
CA GLY A 107 -23.39 -6.79 -12.84
C GLY A 107 -23.39 -6.18 -14.25
N SER A 108 -23.41 -4.84 -14.33
CA SER A 108 -22.96 -4.14 -15.54
C SER A 108 -21.45 -4.32 -15.72
N ASN A 109 -20.97 -4.43 -16.95
CA ASN A 109 -19.55 -4.33 -17.26
C ASN A 109 -19.15 -2.87 -17.46
N ALA A 110 -17.87 -2.53 -17.25
CA ALA A 110 -17.31 -1.20 -17.48
C ALA A 110 -17.84 -0.09 -16.55
N VAL A 111 -18.49 -0.45 -15.44
CA VAL A 111 -18.83 0.53 -14.39
C VAL A 111 -17.61 0.77 -13.53
N GLU A 112 -17.21 2.02 -13.45
CA GLU A 112 -16.12 2.49 -12.61
C GLU A 112 -16.63 2.98 -11.24
N ALA A 113 -15.84 2.76 -10.20
CA ALA A 113 -16.05 3.41 -8.91
C ALA A 113 -14.71 3.62 -8.20
N THR A 114 -14.71 4.54 -7.25
CA THR A 114 -13.55 4.79 -6.40
C THR A 114 -13.41 3.67 -5.37
N CYS A 115 -12.30 2.93 -5.44
CA CYS A 115 -11.87 1.99 -4.44
C CYS A 115 -10.88 2.66 -3.47
N THR A 116 -10.96 2.30 -2.19
CA THR A 116 -10.08 2.85 -1.15
C THR A 116 -9.17 1.78 -0.60
N LEU A 117 -7.86 2.02 -0.66
CA LEU A 117 -6.80 1.29 0.03
C LEU A 117 -6.46 1.99 1.34
N THR A 118 -6.32 1.21 2.41
CA THR A 118 -6.00 1.70 3.75
C THR A 118 -4.84 0.90 4.32
N GLN A 119 -3.86 1.57 4.93
CA GLN A 119 -2.83 0.86 5.71
C GLN A 119 -3.48 0.21 6.95
N THR A 120 -3.09 -1.00 7.32
CA THR A 120 -3.69 -1.75 8.44
C THR A 120 -3.51 -1.07 9.79
N ASP A 121 -2.49 -0.21 9.92
CA ASP A 121 -2.28 0.63 11.09
C ASP A 121 -3.18 1.89 11.12
N GLY A 122 -4.03 2.07 10.10
CA GLY A 122 -4.95 3.20 9.94
C GLY A 122 -4.27 4.51 9.57
N SER A 123 -2.95 4.54 9.37
CA SER A 123 -2.18 5.79 9.29
C SER A 123 -2.41 6.58 8.01
N ALA A 124 -2.78 5.92 6.91
CA ALA A 124 -3.03 6.59 5.63
C ALA A 124 -3.95 5.78 4.71
N THR A 125 -4.64 6.51 3.83
CA THR A 125 -5.49 5.97 2.77
C THR A 125 -5.07 6.51 1.40
N ALA A 126 -5.29 5.69 0.36
CA ALA A 126 -5.16 6.10 -1.03
C ALA A 126 -6.34 5.54 -1.82
N THR A 127 -6.69 6.22 -2.88
CA THR A 127 -7.78 5.81 -3.76
C THR A 127 -7.26 5.37 -5.11
N PHE A 128 -8.00 4.47 -5.75
CA PHE A 128 -7.78 4.04 -7.12
C PHE A 128 -9.11 3.77 -7.81
N THR A 129 -9.14 3.85 -9.13
CA THR A 129 -10.33 3.51 -9.92
C THR A 129 -10.45 1.99 -10.03
N GLY A 130 -11.54 1.43 -9.51
CA GLY A 130 -11.96 0.08 -9.83
C GLY A 130 -12.87 0.09 -11.05
N ILE A 131 -12.89 -1.01 -11.80
CA ILE A 131 -13.78 -1.22 -12.94
C ILE A 131 -14.42 -2.60 -12.84
N SER A 132 -15.73 -2.67 -13.05
CA SER A 132 -16.48 -3.92 -13.05
C SER A 132 -16.26 -4.73 -14.32
N ALA A 133 -16.15 -6.05 -14.17
CA ALA A 133 -15.90 -6.98 -15.26
C ALA A 133 -16.41 -8.39 -14.93
N GLY A 134 -16.51 -9.26 -15.94
CA GLY A 134 -16.81 -10.68 -15.74
C GLY A 134 -18.29 -10.99 -15.49
N ASN A 135 -19.21 -10.16 -15.99
CA ASN A 135 -20.66 -10.37 -15.82
C ASN A 135 -21.36 -11.05 -17.00
N GLY A 136 -20.59 -11.59 -17.95
CA GLY A 136 -21.12 -12.12 -19.21
C GLY A 136 -21.68 -11.02 -20.11
N LEU A 137 -22.18 -11.44 -21.28
CA LEU A 137 -23.06 -10.68 -22.16
C LEU A 137 -24.43 -11.35 -22.22
#